data_AF-K1SDU9-F1
#
_entry.id   AF-K1SDU9-F1
#
_cell.length_a   1.000
_cell.length_b   1.000
_cell.length_c   1.000
_cell.angle_alpha   90.00
_cell.angle_beta   90.00
_cell.angle_gamma   90.00
#
_symmetry.space_group_name_H-M   'P 1'
#
loop_
_entity.id
_entity.type
_entity.pdbx_description
1 polymer ?
#
loop_
_entity_poly.entity_id
_entity_poly.type
_entity_poly.pdbx_seq_one_letter_code
_entity_poly.pdbx_strand_id
1 'polypeptide(L)' 'MTDGKSTKEAVSLKIYESAEDYLEKILMLTERNGEVRSIDIATEMGVTKPSVSIAMKNLRQAGYISMDGAGYITL' A
#
# COMPACT_ATOMS: atom_id res chain seq x y z
N MET A 1 21.94 -28.01 10.50
CA MET A 1 21.62 -27.43 9.18
C MET A 1 20.18 -26.95 9.24
N THR A 2 19.92 -25.77 8.66
CA THR A 2 18.63 -25.05 8.49
C THR A 2 18.20 -24.02 9.53
N ASP A 3 18.74 -22.79 9.44
CA ASP A 3 18.14 -21.57 10.02
C ASP A 3 18.09 -20.38 9.03
N GLY A 4 18.20 -20.64 7.72
CA GLY A 4 18.21 -19.59 6.69
C GLY A 4 16.88 -19.37 5.95
N LYS A 5 15.91 -20.29 6.08
CA LYS A 5 14.66 -20.28 5.29
C LYS A 5 13.52 -19.52 6.00
N SER A 6 13.45 -19.60 7.33
CA SER A 6 12.37 -19.04 8.15
C SER A 6 12.28 -17.50 8.08
N THR A 7 13.42 -16.81 8.00
CA THR A 7 13.47 -15.33 7.98
C THR A 7 13.03 -14.71 6.66
N LYS A 8 13.27 -15.36 5.51
CA LYS A 8 12.83 -14.84 4.21
C LYS A 8 11.32 -14.93 4.04
N GLU A 9 10.70 -16.02 4.52
CA GLU A 9 9.25 -16.22 4.45
C GLU A 9 8.51 -15.23 5.36
N ALA A 10 8.98 -15.00 6.58
CA ALA A 10 8.40 -14.00 7.48
C ALA A 10 8.48 -12.56 6.94
N VAL A 11 9.60 -12.19 6.29
CA VAL A 11 9.72 -10.88 5.63
C VAL A 11 8.78 -10.76 4.44
N SER A 12 8.66 -11.83 3.63
CA SER A 12 7.75 -11.84 2.49
C SER A 12 6.29 -11.73 2.93
N LEU A 13 5.88 -12.46 3.96
CA LEU A 13 4.54 -12.37 4.56
C LEU A 13 4.22 -10.96 5.02
N LYS A 14 5.16 -10.31 5.73
CA LYS A 14 5.00 -8.93 6.18
C LYS A 14 4.85 -7.91 5.04
N ILE A 15 5.50 -8.17 3.89
CA ILE A 15 5.33 -7.33 2.69
C ILE A 15 3.92 -7.54 2.09
N TYR A 16 3.46 -8.79 1.98
CA TYR A 16 2.12 -9.10 1.44
C TYR A 16 1.01 -8.58 2.35
N GLU A 17 1.09 -8.80 3.65
CA GLU A 17 0.15 -8.25 4.65
C GLU A 17 0.08 -6.72 4.52
N SER A 18 1.24 -6.06 4.42
CA SER A 18 1.24 -4.60 4.24
C SER A 18 0.61 -4.17 2.91
N ALA A 19 0.79 -4.94 1.83
CA ALA A 19 0.21 -4.59 0.53
C ALA A 19 -1.32 -4.72 0.54
N GLU A 20 -1.84 -5.81 1.11
CA GLU A 20 -3.28 -6.01 1.28
C GLU A 20 -3.91 -4.92 2.14
N ASP A 21 -3.28 -4.53 3.26
CA ASP A 21 -3.74 -3.43 4.10
C ASP A 21 -3.90 -2.12 3.31
N TYR A 22 -2.90 -1.77 2.50
CA TYR A 22 -2.96 -0.56 1.67
C TYR A 22 -4.05 -0.65 0.60
N LEU A 23 -4.20 -1.79 -0.08
CA LEU A 23 -5.20 -1.98 -1.13
C LEU A 23 -6.62 -1.95 -0.57
N GLU A 24 -6.84 -2.60 0.58
CA GLU A 24 -8.12 -2.58 1.28
C GLU A 24 -8.49 -1.14 1.68
N LYS A 25 -7.54 -0.37 2.23
CA LYS A 25 -7.80 1.02 2.62
C LYS A 25 -8.07 1.92 1.41
N ILE A 26 -7.38 1.72 0.29
CA ILE A 26 -7.69 2.42 -0.96
C ILE A 26 -9.13 2.10 -1.41
N LEU A 27 -9.53 0.82 -1.41
CA LEU A 27 -10.89 0.42 -1.79
C LEU A 27 -11.93 1.07 -0.88
N MET A 28 -11.78 0.95 0.44
CA MET A 28 -12.71 1.54 1.41
C MET A 28 -12.83 3.06 1.25
N LEU A 29 -11.71 3.76 1.06
CA LEU A 29 -11.72 5.21 0.86
C LEU A 29 -12.38 5.59 -0.48
N THR A 30 -12.17 4.79 -1.53
CA THR A 30 -12.78 5.00 -2.85
C THR A 30 -14.29 4.82 -2.76
N GLU A 31 -14.77 3.77 -2.09
CA GLU A 31 -16.21 3.54 -1.89
C GLU A 31 -16.86 4.61 -1.02
N ARG A 32 -16.13 5.14 -0.01
CA ARG A 32 -16.65 6.15 0.92
C ARG A 32 -16.66 7.56 0.33
N ASN A 33 -15.63 7.93 -0.43
CA ASN A 33 -15.36 9.31 -0.83
C ASN A 33 -15.32 9.53 -2.36
N GLY A 34 -15.35 8.45 -3.15
CA GLY A 34 -15.18 8.48 -4.61
C GLY A 34 -13.72 8.58 -5.05
N GLU A 35 -13.02 9.62 -4.62
CA GLU A 35 -11.62 9.89 -5.01
C GLU A 35 -10.67 9.75 -3.82
N VAL A 36 -9.48 9.16 -4.06
CA VAL A 36 -8.48 8.90 -3.01
C VAL A 36 -7.12 9.43 -3.42
N ARG A 37 -6.41 10.08 -2.48
CA ARG A 37 -5.01 10.50 -2.63
C ARG A 37 -4.14 9.91 -1.53
N SER A 38 -2.82 9.91 -1.74
CA SER A 38 -1.84 9.39 -0.77
C SER A 38 -1.95 10.02 0.63
N ILE A 39 -2.41 11.28 0.73
CA ILE A 39 -2.59 11.96 2.03
C ILE A 39 -3.78 11.39 2.83
N ASP A 40 -4.81 10.92 2.14
CA ASP A 40 -6.00 10.35 2.77
C ASP A 40 -5.65 8.98 3.37
N ILE A 41 -4.88 8.19 2.62
CA ILE A 41 -4.35 6.90 3.08
C ILE A 41 -3.44 7.09 4.29
N ALA A 42 -2.53 8.08 4.26
CA ALA A 42 -1.65 8.38 5.39
C ALA A 42 -2.45 8.72 6.66
N THR A 43 -3.53 9.48 6.49
CA THR A 43 -4.39 9.92 7.58
C THR A 43 -5.22 8.75 8.13
N GLU A 44 -5.84 7.95 7.26
CA GLU A 44 -6.66 6.79 7.65
C GLU A 44 -5.83 5.72 8.36
N MET A 45 -4.62 5.44 7.88
CA MET A 45 -3.74 4.41 8.44
C MET A 45 -2.88 4.90 9.60
N GLY A 46 -2.87 6.20 9.91
CA GLY A 46 -2.02 6.77 10.97
C GLY A 46 -0.51 6.63 10.70
N VAL A 47 -0.11 6.59 9.43
CA VAL A 47 1.28 6.41 9.00
C VAL A 47 1.86 7.70 8.41
N THR A 48 3.19 7.76 8.32
CA THR A 48 3.87 8.97 7.82
C THR A 48 3.76 9.09 6.29
N LYS A 49 3.74 10.32 5.76
CA LYS A 49 3.75 10.57 4.31
C LYS A 49 4.92 9.90 3.58
N PRO A 50 6.16 9.88 4.10
CA PRO A 50 7.25 9.11 3.51
C PRO A 50 6.95 7.61 3.39
N SER A 51 6.35 7.00 4.43
CA SER A 51 5.97 5.59 4.40
C SER A 51 4.96 5.28 3.30
N VAL A 52 3.91 6.11 3.17
CA VAL A 52 2.91 5.95 2.11
C VAL A 52 3.52 6.16 0.73
N SER A 53 4.41 7.14 0.55
CA SER A 53 5.07 7.37 -0.73
C SER A 53 5.84 6.13 -1.22
N ILE A 54 6.54 5.45 -0.30
CA ILE A 54 7.24 4.20 -0.60
C ILE A 54 6.25 3.08 -0.94
N ALA A 55 5.18 2.92 -0.15
CA ALA A 55 4.15 1.92 -0.40
C ALA A 55 3.46 2.12 -1.75
N MET A 56 3.01 3.33 -2.06
CA MET A 56 2.37 3.67 -3.35
C MET A 56 3.31 3.44 -4.53
N LYS A 57 4.60 3.77 -4.39
CA LYS A 57 5.60 3.47 -5.42
C LYS A 57 5.70 1.95 -5.66
N ASN A 58 5.80 1.16 -4.60
CA ASN A 58 5.93 -0.29 -4.71
C ASN A 58 4.67 -0.93 -5.31
N LEU A 59 3.48 -0.52 -4.85
CA LEU A 59 2.21 -1.02 -5.38
C LEU A 59 2.03 -0.66 -6.85
N ARG A 60 2.39 0.56 -7.25
CA ARG A 60 2.37 0.98 -8.66
C ARG A 60 3.34 0.17 -9.51
N GLN A 61 4.57 -0.05 -9.03
CA GLN A 61 5.57 -0.85 -9.74
C GLN A 61 5.16 -2.32 -9.87
N ALA A 62 4.42 -2.85 -8.89
CA ALA A 62 3.83 -4.18 -8.93
C ALA A 62 2.55 -4.27 -9.76
N GLY A 63 1.99 -3.13 -10.21
CA GLY A 63 0.79 -3.09 -11.05
C GLY A 63 -0.54 -3.21 -10.29
N TYR A 64 -0.53 -3.02 -8.96
CA TYR A 64 -1.74 -3.10 -8.14
C TYR A 64 -2.53 -1.78 -8.07
N ILE A 65 -1.90 -0.66 -8.43
CA ILE A 65 -2.54 0.66 -8.45
C ILE A 65 -2.07 1.48 -9.64
N SER A 66 -2.91 2.43 -10.05
CA SER A 66 -2.55 3.52 -10.94
C SER A 66 -2.72 4.86 -10.24
N MET A 67 -1.96 5.86 -10.68
CA MET A 67 -2.09 7.23 -10.19
C MET A 67 -2.02 8.19 -11.37
N ASP A 68 -3.02 9.07 -11.46
CA ASP A 68 -3.13 10.05 -12.54
C ASP A 68 -2.25 11.29 -12.32
N GLY A 69 -2.30 12.24 -13.26
CA GLY A 69 -1.54 13.49 -13.17
C GLY A 69 -2.00 14.44 -12.06
N ALA A 70 -3.20 14.24 -11.51
CA ALA A 70 -3.75 15.01 -10.39
C ALA A 70 -3.47 14.35 -9.03
N GLY A 71 -2.91 13.14 -9.02
CA GLY A 71 -2.54 12.40 -7.82
C GLY A 71 -3.66 11.51 -7.26
N TYR A 72 -4.69 11.23 -8.05
CA TYR A 72 -5.76 10.31 -7.67
C TYR A 72 -5.34 8.87 -7.91
N ILE A 73 -5.70 8.00 -6.96
CA ILE A 73 -5.32 6.60 -6.94
C ILE A 73 -6.52 5.74 -7.36
N THR A 74 -6.26 4.79 -8.27
CA THR A 74 -7.21 3.73 -8.65
C THR A 74 -6.56 2.37 -8.49
N LEU A 75 -7.35 1.35 -8.17
CA LEU A 75 -6.94 -0.06 -8.19
C LEU A 75 -6.89 -0.58 -9.64
#